data_AF-A0A0P7WYG5-F1
#
_entry.id   AF-A0A0P7WYG5-F1
#
_cell.length_a   1.000
_cell.length_b   1.000
_cell.length_c   1.000
_cell.angle_alpha   90.00
_cell.angle_beta   90.00
_cell.angle_gamma   90.00
#
_symmetry.space_group_name_H-M   'P 1'
#
loop_
_entity.id
_entity.type
_entity.pdbx_description
1 polymer ?
#
loop_
_entity_poly.entity_id
_entity_poly.type
_entity_poly.pdbx_seq_one_letter_code
_entity_poly.pdbx_strand_id
1 'polypeptide(L)'
;QAEGKTSFGMSVFNLSNAIMGSGILGLAYAMSNTGIILFTVLLTCIAVLSSYSIHLLLKSAGVVGIRAYEQLGYRAFGHPGKVAAACIITIHNIGTMSSYLFIVKSELPLVIQAFLGLSSKSG
;
A
#
# COMPACT_ATOMS: atom_id res chain seq x y z
N GLN A 1 -19.52 -7.36 18.91
CA GLN A 1 -19.78 -6.47 17.75
C GLN A 1 -19.00 -5.19 17.97
N ALA A 2 -17.87 -5.01 17.28
CA ALA A 2 -17.05 -3.79 17.43
C ALA A 2 -17.59 -2.73 16.47
N GLU A 3 -18.41 -1.82 16.99
CA GLU A 3 -18.95 -0.68 16.26
C GLU A 3 -17.78 0.24 15.83
N GLY A 4 -17.68 0.52 14.53
CA GLY A 4 -16.63 1.37 13.97
C GLY A 4 -16.90 2.84 14.29
N LYS A 5 -16.10 3.44 15.17
CA LYS A 5 -16.24 4.84 15.61
C LYS A 5 -15.60 5.88 14.66
N THR A 6 -15.04 5.48 13.53
CA THR A 6 -14.41 6.38 12.55
C THR A 6 -15.41 6.88 11.52
N SER A 7 -15.48 8.21 11.33
CA SER A 7 -16.27 8.84 10.26
C SER A 7 -15.83 8.34 8.88
N PHE A 8 -16.73 8.42 7.89
CA PHE A 8 -16.44 8.08 6.50
C PHE A 8 -15.20 8.84 5.98
N GLY A 9 -15.13 10.16 6.20
CA GLY A 9 -13.99 10.98 5.76
C GLY A 9 -12.66 10.55 6.39
N MET A 10 -12.66 10.24 7.69
CA MET A 10 -11.48 9.72 8.39
C MET A 10 -11.08 8.33 7.89
N SER A 11 -12.04 7.49 7.53
CA SER A 11 -11.79 6.16 6.99
C SER A 11 -11.17 6.23 5.59
N VAL A 12 -11.68 7.13 4.73
CA VAL A 12 -11.09 7.44 3.43
C VAL A 12 -9.66 7.97 3.60
N PHE A 13 -9.46 8.94 4.49
CA PHE A 13 -8.13 9.49 4.75
C PHE A 13 -7.13 8.43 5.24
N ASN A 14 -7.54 7.59 6.19
CA ASN A 14 -6.70 6.51 6.70
C ASN A 14 -6.37 5.48 5.61
N LEU A 15 -7.34 5.15 4.75
CA LEU A 15 -7.13 4.27 3.61
C LEU A 15 -6.18 4.89 2.58
N SER A 16 -6.36 6.17 2.25
CA SER A 16 -5.47 6.89 1.33
C SER A 16 -4.03 6.94 1.86
N ASN A 17 -3.85 7.22 3.15
CA ASN A 17 -2.54 7.21 3.80
C ASN A 17 -1.88 5.83 3.76
N ALA A 18 -2.66 4.76 3.95
CA ALA A 18 -2.16 3.40 3.84
C ALA A 18 -1.73 3.01 2.41
N ILE A 19 -2.37 3.56 1.37
CA ILE A 19 -2.11 3.22 -0.03
C ILE A 19 -0.97 4.07 -0.64
N MET A 20 -0.94 5.38 -0.39
CA MET A 20 0.00 6.30 -1.08
C MET A 20 1.46 5.89 -0.87
N GLY A 21 1.84 5.64 0.38
CA GLY A 21 3.12 5.08 0.83
C GLY A 21 4.38 5.40 0.01
N SER A 22 5.33 4.46 0.01
CA SER A 22 6.56 4.55 -0.77
C SER A 22 6.37 4.23 -2.26
N GLY A 23 5.20 3.70 -2.63
CA GLY A 23 4.85 3.31 -3.99
C GLY A 23 4.75 4.48 -4.98
N ILE A 24 4.63 5.71 -4.49
CA ILE A 24 4.55 6.91 -5.35
C ILE A 24 5.79 7.08 -6.25
N LEU A 25 6.98 6.72 -5.77
CA LEU A 25 8.21 6.75 -6.57
C LEU A 25 8.18 5.68 -7.68
N GLY A 26 7.64 4.50 -7.37
CA GLY A 26 7.43 3.44 -8.35
C GLY A 26 6.39 3.80 -9.41
N LEU A 27 5.33 4.52 -9.02
CA LEU A 27 4.33 5.05 -9.95
C LEU A 27 4.92 6.11 -10.90
N ALA A 28 5.76 7.02 -10.39
CA ALA A 28 6.47 7.99 -11.21
C ALA A 28 7.40 7.29 -12.23
N TYR A 29 8.11 6.25 -11.79
CA TYR A 29 8.92 5.42 -12.68
C TYR A 29 8.07 4.67 -13.71
N ALA A 30 6.93 4.08 -13.32
CA ALA A 30 6.04 3.42 -14.27
C ALA A 30 5.51 4.40 -15.32
N MET A 31 5.13 5.63 -14.91
CA MET A 31 4.69 6.68 -15.83
C MET A 31 5.80 7.10 -16.80
N SER A 32 7.03 7.30 -16.32
CA SER A 32 8.15 7.72 -17.17
C SER A 32 8.53 6.66 -18.21
N ASN A 33 8.37 5.37 -17.91
CA ASN A 33 8.71 4.29 -18.82
C ASN A 33 7.57 3.85 -19.75
N THR A 34 6.30 3.97 -19.32
CA THR A 34 5.14 3.53 -20.12
C THR A 34 4.50 4.65 -20.93
N GLY A 35 4.78 5.91 -20.60
CA GLY A 35 4.10 7.07 -21.17
C GLY A 35 2.70 7.27 -20.58
N ILE A 36 2.17 8.49 -20.70
CA ILE A 36 0.96 8.91 -19.96
C ILE A 36 -0.28 8.08 -20.30
N ILE A 37 -0.48 7.75 -21.59
CA ILE A 37 -1.68 7.04 -22.05
C ILE A 37 -1.71 5.61 -21.48
N LEU A 38 -0.63 4.85 -21.66
CA LEU A 38 -0.54 3.48 -21.16
C LEU A 38 -0.53 3.45 -19.63
N PHE A 39 0.14 4.39 -18.98
CA PHE A 39 0.12 4.55 -17.53
C PHE A 39 -1.30 4.75 -17.00
N THR A 40 -2.10 5.64 -17.61
CA THR A 40 -3.50 5.87 -17.19
C THR A 40 -4.36 4.62 -17.38
N VAL A 41 -4.17 3.88 -18.47
CA VAL A 41 -4.88 2.61 -18.68
C VAL A 41 -4.52 1.59 -17.61
N LEU A 42 -3.22 1.39 -17.34
CA LEU A 42 -2.72 0.47 -16.31
C LEU A 42 -3.21 0.86 -14.92
N LEU A 43 -3.14 2.14 -14.56
CA LEU A 43 -3.67 2.65 -13.30
C LEU A 43 -5.17 2.40 -13.17
N THR A 44 -5.95 2.63 -14.23
CA THR A 44 -7.40 2.39 -14.23
C THR A 44 -7.70 0.91 -14.02
N CYS A 45 -6.98 0.02 -14.72
CA CYS A 45 -7.10 -1.43 -14.54
C CYS A 45 -6.78 -1.86 -13.10
N ILE A 46 -5.68 -1.36 -12.52
CA ILE A 46 -5.31 -1.65 -11.12
C ILE A 46 -6.37 -1.11 -10.17
N ALA A 47 -6.88 0.11 -10.39
CA ALA A 47 -7.93 0.69 -9.56
C ALA A 47 -9.21 -0.15 -9.54
N VAL A 48 -9.66 -0.65 -10.70
CA VAL A 48 -10.81 -1.56 -10.80
C VAL A 48 -10.55 -2.88 -10.07
N LEU A 49 -9.38 -3.49 -10.30
CA LEU A 49 -8.99 -4.74 -9.65
C LEU A 49 -8.90 -4.61 -8.12
N SER A 50 -8.31 -3.50 -7.64
CA SER A 50 -8.23 -3.18 -6.21
C SER A 50 -9.59 -2.95 -5.60
N SER A 51 -10.47 -2.19 -6.27
CA SER A 51 -11.85 -1.97 -5.81
C SER A 51 -12.62 -3.29 -5.67
N TYR A 52 -12.53 -4.16 -6.68
CA TYR A 52 -13.14 -5.49 -6.64
C TYR A 52 -12.57 -6.36 -5.51
N SER A 53 -11.24 -6.34 -5.32
CA SER A 53 -10.57 -7.10 -4.26
C SER A 53 -11.01 -6.66 -2.86
N ILE A 54 -11.08 -5.34 -2.62
CA ILE A 54 -11.56 -4.79 -1.34
C ILE A 54 -13.03 -5.16 -1.13
N HIS A 55 -13.87 -5.06 -2.16
CA HIS A 55 -15.28 -5.46 -2.07
C HIS A 55 -15.43 -6.94 -1.71
N LEU A 56 -14.71 -7.82 -2.40
CA LEU A 56 -14.69 -9.26 -2.13
C LEU A 56 -14.23 -9.55 -0.70
N LEU A 57 -13.17 -8.87 -0.26
CA LEU A 57 -12.64 -9.02 1.09
C LEU A 57 -13.66 -8.61 2.15
N LEU A 58 -14.29 -7.43 1.99
CA LEU A 58 -15.29 -6.92 2.92
C LEU A 58 -16.53 -7.81 2.96
N LYS A 59 -16.98 -8.31 1.79
CA LYS A 59 -18.09 -9.26 1.71
C LYS A 59 -17.77 -10.58 2.41
N SER A 60 -16.57 -11.11 2.20
CA SER A 60 -16.12 -12.34 2.86
C SER A 60 -15.97 -12.16 4.38
N ALA A 61 -15.44 -11.02 4.82
CA ALA A 61 -15.35 -10.64 6.23
C ALA A 61 -16.74 -10.50 6.88
N GLY A 62 -17.70 -9.95 6.14
CA GLY A 62 -19.09 -9.81 6.60
C GLY A 62 -19.81 -11.15 6.76
N VAL A 63 -19.68 -12.07 5.78
CA VAL A 63 -20.34 -13.39 5.82
C VAL A 63 -19.82 -14.26 6.97
N VAL A 64 -18.51 -14.23 7.22
CA VAL A 64 -17.87 -15.11 8.21
C VAL A 64 -17.79 -14.45 9.59
N GLY A 65 -18.00 -13.12 9.67
CA GLY A 65 -17.83 -12.34 10.90
C GLY A 65 -16.37 -12.19 11.35
N ILE A 66 -15.41 -12.48 10.47
CA ILE A 66 -13.97 -12.46 10.78
C ILE A 66 -13.28 -11.36 9.97
N ARG A 67 -12.46 -10.56 10.65
CA ARG A 67 -11.74 -9.42 10.05
C ARG A 67 -10.25 -9.66 9.82
N ALA A 68 -9.70 -10.76 10.36
CA ALA A 68 -8.29 -11.10 10.20
C ALA A 68 -8.08 -11.89 8.89
N TYR A 69 -7.14 -11.43 8.05
CA TYR A 69 -6.82 -12.04 6.76
C TYR A 69 -6.47 -13.53 6.86
N GLU A 70 -5.66 -13.93 7.85
CA GLU A 70 -5.27 -15.33 8.06
C GLU A 70 -6.47 -16.23 8.36
N GLN A 71 -7.39 -15.73 9.18
CA GLN A 71 -8.58 -16.48 9.57
C GLN A 71 -9.63 -16.50 8.45
N LEU A 72 -9.68 -15.45 7.64
CA LEU A 72 -10.43 -15.44 6.38
C LEU A 72 -9.87 -16.49 5.40
N GLY A 73 -8.55 -16.54 5.23
CA GLY A 73 -7.86 -17.55 4.44
C GLY A 73 -8.09 -18.98 4.97
N TYR A 74 -8.09 -19.15 6.30
CA TYR A 74 -8.43 -20.43 6.94
C TYR A 74 -9.86 -20.87 6.62
N ARG A 75 -10.81 -19.94 6.64
CA ARG A 75 -12.22 -20.24 6.38
C ARG A 75 -12.50 -20.47 4.90
N ALA A 76 -11.75 -19.84 4.00
CA ALA A 76 -11.92 -20.02 2.56
C ALA A 76 -11.22 -21.29 2.02
N PHE A 77 -10.00 -21.60 2.49
CA PHE A 77 -9.17 -22.68 1.93
C PHE A 77 -8.55 -23.61 2.98
N GLY A 78 -8.95 -23.52 4.25
CA GLY A 78 -8.37 -24.32 5.33
C GLY A 78 -6.95 -23.89 5.71
N HIS A 79 -6.20 -24.81 6.32
CA HIS A 79 -4.83 -24.54 6.77
C HIS A 79 -3.88 -23.96 5.70
N PRO A 80 -3.85 -24.43 4.43
CA PRO A 80 -2.98 -23.84 3.43
C PRO A 80 -3.34 -22.37 3.13
N GLY A 81 -4.62 -22.01 3.13
CA GLY A 81 -5.05 -20.61 2.95
C GLY A 81 -4.61 -19.69 4.08
N LYS A 82 -4.64 -20.19 5.32
CA LYS A 82 -4.13 -19.46 6.49
C LYS A 82 -2.65 -19.14 6.34
N VAL A 83 -1.85 -20.17 6.06
CA VAL A 83 -0.39 -20.05 5.93
C VAL A 83 -0.04 -19.15 4.74
N ALA A 84 -0.70 -19.33 3.59
CA ALA A 84 -0.48 -18.47 2.42
C ALA A 84 -0.76 -17.00 2.73
N ALA A 85 -1.89 -16.69 3.37
CA ALA A 85 -2.21 -15.31 3.77
C ALA A 85 -1.16 -14.74 4.74
N ALA A 86 -0.74 -15.51 5.75
CA ALA A 86 0.29 -15.10 6.71
C ALA A 86 1.64 -14.81 6.02
N CYS A 87 2.08 -15.68 5.12
CA CYS A 87 3.31 -15.52 4.36
C CYS A 87 3.25 -14.28 3.45
N ILE A 88 2.16 -14.11 2.70
CA ILE A 88 1.96 -12.95 1.81
C ILE A 88 2.02 -11.65 2.59
N ILE A 89 1.30 -11.56 3.72
CA ILE A 89 1.29 -10.35 4.56
C ILE A 89 2.68 -10.06 5.14
N THR A 90 3.39 -11.10 5.58
CA THR A 90 4.75 -10.95 6.12
C THR A 90 5.72 -10.42 5.07
N ILE A 91 5.71 -11.02 3.87
CA ILE A 91 6.55 -10.57 2.74
C ILE A 91 6.19 -9.14 2.34
N HIS A 92 4.90 -8.81 2.27
CA HIS A 92 4.43 -7.46 1.97
C HIS A 92 4.94 -6.45 2.99
N ASN A 93 4.81 -6.74 4.30
CA ASN A 93 5.29 -5.85 5.36
C ASN A 93 6.80 -5.64 5.31
N ILE A 94 7.58 -6.71 5.08
CA ILE A 94 9.04 -6.59 4.93
C ILE A 94 9.36 -5.69 3.73
N GLY A 95 8.76 -5.95 2.56
CA GLY A 95 8.99 -5.14 1.36
C GLY A 95 8.63 -3.67 1.54
N THR A 96 7.47 -3.39 2.16
CA THR A 96 7.02 -2.02 2.45
C THR A 96 7.97 -1.31 3.41
N MET A 97 8.39 -1.95 4.51
CA MET A 97 9.33 -1.35 5.46
C MET A 97 10.71 -1.14 4.83
N SER A 98 11.21 -2.10 4.04
CA SER A 98 12.45 -1.94 3.28
C SER A 98 12.38 -0.78 2.29
N SER A 99 11.25 -0.62 1.60
CA SER A 99 11.02 0.50 0.68
C SER A 99 11.01 1.85 1.41
N TYR A 100 10.37 1.95 2.58
CA TYR A 100 10.43 3.16 3.39
C TYR A 100 11.85 3.48 3.87
N LEU A 101 12.61 2.48 4.35
CA LEU A 101 14.01 2.69 4.75
C LEU A 101 14.87 3.15 3.57
N PHE A 102 14.62 2.64 2.37
CA PHE A 102 15.30 3.10 1.15
C PHE A 102 15.03 4.57 0.86
N ILE A 103 13.76 5.01 0.94
CA ILE A 103 13.39 6.42 0.77
C ILE A 103 14.05 7.30 1.84
N VAL A 104 14.01 6.89 3.11
CA VAL A 104 14.68 7.66 4.17
C VAL A 104 16.18 7.76 3.88
N LYS A 105 16.82 6.67 3.45
CA LYS A 105 18.23 6.69 3.07
C LYS A 105 18.52 7.61 1.88
N SER A 106 17.65 7.66 0.87
CA SER A 106 17.87 8.48 -0.34
C SER A 106 17.56 9.97 -0.11
N GLU A 107 16.45 10.28 0.55
CA GLU A 107 15.93 11.65 0.66
C GLU A 107 16.47 12.41 1.87
N LEU A 108 16.67 11.75 3.02
CA LEU A 108 17.09 12.41 4.26
C LEU A 108 18.43 13.17 4.12
N PRO A 109 19.48 12.63 3.48
CA PRO A 109 20.72 13.37 3.28
C PRO A 109 20.55 14.63 2.42
N LEU A 110 19.69 14.58 1.39
CA LEU A 110 19.39 15.71 0.52
C LEU A 110 18.66 16.81 1.31
N VAL A 111 17.68 16.42 2.13
CA VAL A 111 16.95 17.33 3.01
C VAL A 111 17.89 18.00 4.02
N ILE A 112 18.77 17.23 4.68
CA ILE A 112 19.76 17.79 5.63
C ILE A 112 20.72 18.77 4.92
N GLN A 113 21.23 18.42 3.75
CA GLN A 113 22.12 19.30 2.98
C GLN A 113 21.42 20.62 2.58
N ALA A 114 20.15 20.55 2.20
CA ALA A 114 19.33 21.71 1.90
C ALA A 114 19.15 22.61 3.15
N PHE A 115 18.87 22.03 4.31
CA PHE A 115 18.75 22.79 5.57
C PHE A 115 20.08 23.38 6.07
N LEU A 116 21.21 22.71 5.85
CA LEU A 116 22.54 23.18 6.27
C LEU A 116 23.17 24.19 5.29
N GLY A 117 22.49 24.54 4.19
CA GLY A 117 23.00 25.52 3.22
C GLY A 117 24.23 25.06 2.43
N LEU A 118 24.55 23.76 2.46
CA LEU A 118 25.72 23.20 1.78
C LEU A 118 25.56 23.12 0.25
N SER A 119 24.40 23.50 -0.28
CA SER A 119 24.11 23.59 -1.72
C SER A 119 24.74 24.80 -2.42
N SER A 120 25.57 25.60 -1.73
CA SER A 120 26.21 26.80 -2.30
C SER A 120 27.74 26.72 -2.20
N LYS A 121 28.37 25.78 -2.92
CA LYS A 121 29.81 25.83 -3.25
C LYS A 121 30.20 24.85 -4.38
N SER A 122 29.57 25.01 -5.54
CA SER A 122 30.15 24.54 -6.80
C SER A 122 29.71 25.49 -7.90
N GLY A 123 30.54 26.50 -8.10
CA GLY A 123 30.40 27.63 -9.02
C GLY A 123 31.62 28.51 -8.85
#